data_AF-A0A9E2L2K7-F1
#
_entry.id   AF-A0A9E2L2K7-F1
#
_cell.length_a   1.000
_cell.length_b   1.000
_cell.length_c   1.000
_cell.angle_alpha   90.00
_cell.angle_beta   90.00
_cell.angle_gamma   90.00
#
_symmetry.space_group_name_H-M   'P 1'
#
loop_
_entity.id
_entity.type
_entity.pdbx_description
1 polymer ?
#
loop_
_entity_poly.entity_id
_entity_poly.type
_entity_poly.pdbx_seq_one_letter_code
_entity_poly.pdbx_strand_id
1 'polypeptide(L)'
;SRQVNITTNVQNLNNMPPQNAVDILVAMDDQDVIDILREADKIAAETGAYSLSSTWLMMMPPERAAQIQRKMLSKPQPQEEQADS
;
A
#
# COMPACT_ATOMS: atom_id res chain seq x y z
N SER A 1 -5.80 2.85 15.89
CA SER A 1 -6.61 1.96 15.03
C SER A 1 -5.78 1.53 13.82
N ARG A 2 -6.16 0.47 13.11
CA ARG A 2 -5.43 -0.04 11.93
C ARG A 2 -5.11 1.06 10.90
N GLN A 3 -6.06 1.96 10.64
CA GLN A 3 -5.87 3.07 9.71
C GLN A 3 -4.71 4.01 10.10
N VAL A 4 -4.60 4.39 11.38
CA VAL A 4 -3.50 5.24 11.87
C VAL A 4 -2.14 4.58 11.61
N ASN A 5 -2.06 3.26 11.81
CA ASN A 5 -0.83 2.51 11.55
C ASN A 5 -0.49 2.51 10.05
N ILE A 6 -1.47 2.43 9.14
CA ILE A 6 -1.24 2.48 7.69
C ILE A 6 -0.72 3.85 7.27
N THR A 7 -1.37 4.94 7.71
CA THR A 7 -0.94 6.31 7.39
C THR A 7 0.51 6.57 7.85
N THR A 8 0.87 6.15 9.07
CA THR A 8 2.25 6.27 9.56
C THR A 8 3.24 5.43 8.73
N ASN A 9 2.86 4.22 8.31
CA ASN A 9 3.70 3.40 7.43
C ASN A 9 3.94 4.10 6.08
N VAL A 10 2.91 4.67 5.46
CA VAL A 10 3.07 5.43 4.21
C VAL A 10 4.05 6.59 4.39
N GLN A 11 3.92 7.36 5.47
CA GLN A 11 4.83 8.47 5.77
C GLN A 11 6.28 8.00 5.94
N ASN A 12 6.48 6.88 6.64
CA ASN A 12 7.81 6.30 6.81
C ASN A 12 8.40 5.84 5.47
N LEU A 13 7.63 5.10 4.67
CA LEU A 13 8.07 4.58 3.37
C LEU A 13 8.38 5.70 2.37
N ASN A 14 7.61 6.80 2.39
CA ASN A 14 7.86 7.98 1.54
C ASN A 14 9.21 8.66 1.83
N ASN A 15 9.74 8.52 3.05
CA ASN A 15 11.01 9.12 3.46
C ASN A 15 12.21 8.17 3.31
N MET A 16 12.00 6.95 2.81
CA MET A 16 13.07 5.97 2.57
C MET A 16 13.62 6.08 1.14
N PRO A 17 14.86 5.60 0.90
CA PRO A 17 15.29 5.26 -0.45
C PRO A 17 14.26 4.31 -1.10
N PRO A 18 13.84 4.55 -2.36
CA PRO A 18 12.74 3.79 -2.98
C PRO A 18 12.93 2.27 -2.95
N GLN A 19 14.16 1.78 -3.14
CA GLN A 19 14.44 0.34 -3.10
C GLN A 19 14.22 -0.25 -1.70
N ASN A 20 14.61 0.45 -0.63
CA ASN A 20 14.40 -0.04 0.74
C ASN A 20 12.90 -0.13 1.07
N ALA A 21 12.10 0.84 0.62
CA ALA A 21 10.66 0.80 0.79
C ALA A 21 10.05 -0.42 0.06
N VAL A 22 10.52 -0.69 -1.16
CA VAL A 22 10.08 -1.84 -1.96
C VAL A 22 10.44 -3.16 -1.29
N ASP A 23 11.65 -3.30 -0.76
CA ASP A 23 12.10 -4.52 -0.07
C ASP A 23 11.19 -4.84 1.13
N ILE A 24 10.74 -3.81 1.87
CA ILE A 24 9.74 -3.96 2.93
C ILE A 24 8.38 -4.38 2.37
N LEU A 25 7.87 -3.66 1.36
CA LEU A 25 6.55 -3.96 0.78
C LEU A 25 6.47 -5.37 0.18
N VAL A 26 7.56 -5.87 -0.39
CA VAL A 26 7.63 -7.24 -0.95
C VAL A 26 7.49 -8.30 0.15
N ALA A 27 7.96 -8.01 1.37
CA ALA A 27 7.89 -8.93 2.51
C ALA A 27 6.55 -8.90 3.26
N MET A 28 5.64 -7.98 2.92
CA MET A 28 4.34 -7.83 3.59
C MET A 28 3.24 -8.68 2.95
N ASP A 29 2.18 -8.95 3.71
CA ASP A 29 0.97 -9.58 3.21
C ASP A 29 0.27 -8.70 2.17
N ASP A 30 -0.36 -9.34 1.18
CA ASP A 30 -0.94 -8.66 0.02
C ASP A 30 -1.94 -7.57 0.41
N GLN A 31 -2.77 -7.83 1.42
CA GLN A 31 -3.80 -6.87 1.82
C GLN A 31 -3.18 -5.63 2.49
N ASP A 32 -2.08 -5.77 3.23
CA ASP A 32 -1.38 -4.62 3.81
C ASP A 32 -0.69 -3.79 2.73
N VAL A 33 -0.06 -4.43 1.75
CA VAL A 33 0.53 -3.72 0.60
C VAL A 33 -0.55 -2.94 -0.15
N ILE A 34 -1.70 -3.55 -0.42
CA ILE A 34 -2.81 -2.88 -1.11
C ILE A 34 -3.32 -1.68 -0.32
N ASP A 35 -3.49 -1.84 0.99
CA ASP A 35 -4.00 -0.76 1.85
C ASP A 35 -3.00 0.40 1.93
N ILE A 36 -1.69 0.12 1.98
CA ILE A 36 -0.62 1.13 1.92
C ILE A 36 -0.61 1.86 0.57
N LEU A 37 -0.71 1.13 -0.55
CA LEU A 37 -0.72 1.74 -1.89
C LEU A 37 -1.92 2.68 -2.06
N ARG A 38 -3.11 2.25 -1.63
CA ARG A 38 -4.33 3.06 -1.67
C ARG A 38 -4.24 4.29 -0.78
N GLU A 39 -3.68 4.14 0.43
CA GLU A 39 -3.49 5.27 1.33
C GLU A 39 -2.44 6.26 0.79
N ALA A 40 -1.37 5.79 0.15
CA ALA A 40 -0.40 6.64 -0.52
C ALA A 40 -1.02 7.48 -1.64
N ASP A 41 -1.86 6.85 -2.48
CA ASP A 41 -2.60 7.57 -3.54
C ASP A 41 -3.57 8.60 -2.97
N LYS A 42 -4.28 8.23 -1.89
CA LYS A 42 -5.21 9.12 -1.20
C LYS A 42 -4.49 10.34 -0.62
N ILE A 43 -3.41 10.13 0.14
CA ILE A 43 -2.62 11.22 0.73
C ILE A 43 -2.09 12.14 -0.37
N ALA A 44 -1.53 11.58 -1.44
CA ALA A 44 -1.01 12.36 -2.56
C ALA A 44 -2.10 13.24 -3.21
N ALA A 45 -3.30 12.68 -3.41
CA ALA A 45 -4.44 13.42 -3.93
C ALA A 45 -4.91 14.54 -2.98
N GLU A 46 -4.94 14.28 -1.67
CA GLU A 46 -5.32 15.26 -0.64
C GLU A 46 -4.31 16.40 -0.51
N THR A 47 -3.02 16.13 -0.70
CA THR A 47 -1.95 17.14 -0.58
C THR A 47 -1.55 17.80 -1.90
N GLY A 48 -2.13 17.38 -3.03
CA GLY A 48 -1.73 17.84 -4.37
C GLY A 48 -0.31 17.41 -4.76
N ALA A 49 0.17 16.28 -4.21
CA ALA A 49 1.49 15.72 -4.47
C ALA A 49 1.40 14.54 -5.47
N TYR A 50 2.56 14.08 -5.94
CA TYR A 50 2.65 12.83 -6.71
C TYR A 50 2.75 11.63 -5.77
N SER A 51 2.02 10.55 -6.07
CA SER A 51 2.09 9.30 -5.31
C SER A 51 3.31 8.46 -5.71
N LEU A 52 4.01 7.91 -4.72
CA LEU A 52 5.09 6.95 -4.93
C LEU A 52 4.61 5.51 -5.14
N SER A 53 3.29 5.25 -5.06
CA SER A 53 2.70 3.92 -5.26
C SER A 53 3.14 3.28 -6.59
N SER A 54 3.13 4.07 -7.67
CA SER A 54 3.56 3.68 -9.01
C SER A 54 5.05 3.34 -9.06
N THR A 55 5.89 4.14 -8.39
CA THR A 55 7.33 3.91 -8.26
C THR A 55 7.61 2.60 -7.54
N TRP A 56 6.92 2.34 -6.43
CA TRP A 56 7.10 1.09 -5.68
C TRP A 56 6.66 -0.12 -6.50
N LEU A 57 5.50 -0.06 -7.16
CA LEU A 57 5.03 -1.14 -8.04
C LEU A 57 6.00 -1.44 -9.18
N MET A 58 6.59 -0.42 -9.80
CA MET A 58 7.58 -0.59 -10.88
C MET A 58 8.86 -1.27 -10.41
N MET A 59 9.23 -1.10 -9.14
CA MET A 59 10.47 -1.63 -8.56
C MET A 59 10.29 -3.00 -7.89
N MET A 60 9.05 -3.45 -7.68
CA MET A 60 8.78 -4.81 -7.19
C MET A 60 9.18 -5.88 -8.21
N PRO A 61 9.44 -7.13 -7.76
CA PRO A 61 9.49 -8.27 -8.67
C PRO A 61 8.21 -8.33 -9.54
N PRO A 62 8.32 -8.59 -10.86
CA PRO A 62 7.17 -8.50 -11.78
C PRO A 62 5.96 -9.34 -11.35
N GLU A 63 6.19 -10.55 -10.85
CA GLU A 63 5.11 -11.43 -10.37
C GLU A 63 4.41 -10.88 -9.13
N ARG A 64 5.16 -10.24 -8.24
CA ARG A 64 4.62 -9.57 -7.05
C ARG A 64 3.75 -8.39 -7.46
N ALA A 65 4.26 -7.52 -8.34
CA ALA A 65 3.52 -6.39 -8.86
C ALA A 65 2.21 -6.84 -9.55
N ALA A 66 2.28 -7.86 -10.40
CA ALA A 66 1.12 -8.40 -11.09
C ALA A 66 0.09 -9.01 -10.12
N GLN A 67 0.54 -9.72 -9.09
CA GLN A 67 -0.34 -10.26 -8.04
C GLN A 67 -1.08 -9.15 -7.28
N ILE A 68 -0.35 -8.12 -6.84
CA ILE A 68 -0.94 -6.98 -6.12
C ILE A 68 -1.93 -6.23 -7.03
N GLN A 69 -1.55 -5.92 -8.28
CA GLN A 69 -2.45 -5.24 -9.21
C GLN A 69 -3.71 -6.04 -9.50
N ARG A 70 -3.62 -7.37 -9.71
CA ARG A 70 -4.82 -8.22 -9.89
C ARG A 70 -5.78 -8.13 -8.71
N LYS A 71 -5.25 -8.10 -7.48
CA LYS A 71 -6.06 -7.97 -6.26
C LYS A 71 -6.62 -6.56 -6.07
N MET A 72 -5.94 -5.52 -6.53
CA MET A 72 -6.47 -4.16 -6.53
C MET A 72 -7.65 -3.98 -7.50
N LEU A 73 -7.68 -4.74 -8.60
CA LEU A 73 -8.79 -4.74 -9.57
C LEU A 73 -10.05 -5.42 -9.02
N SER A 74 -9.91 -6.41 -8.14
CA SER A 74 -11.04 -6.97 -7.42
C SER A 74 -11.59 -5.94 -6.42
N LYS A 75 -12.92 -5.81 -6.33
CA LYS A 75 -13.56 -4.96 -5.31
C LYS A 75 -12.94 -5.25 -3.95
N PRO A 76 -12.65 -4.22 -3.13
CA PRO A 76 -12.20 -4.44 -1.76
C PRO A 76 -13.17 -5.43 -1.11
N GLN A 77 -12.67 -6.56 -0.62
CA GLN A 77 -13.48 -7.36 0.29
C GLN A 77 -13.73 -6.45 1.49
N PRO A 78 -15.00 -6.21 1.89
CA PRO A 78 -15.26 -5.60 3.17
C PRO A 78 -14.44 -6.40 4.19
N GLN A 79 -13.53 -5.74 4.91
CA GLN A 79 -12.91 -6.36 6.08
C GLN A 79 -14.10 -6.77 6.95
N GLU A 80 -14.30 -8.07 7.14
CA GLU A 80 -15.36 -8.58 8.01
C GLU A 80 -15.27 -7.79 9.30
N GLU A 81 -16.30 -6.98 9.57
CA GLU A 81 -16.50 -6.39 10.89
C GLU A 81 -16.34 -7.56 11.85
N GLN A 82 -15.26 -7.53 12.64
CA GLN A 82 -15.22 -8.26 13.89
C GLN A 82 -16.41 -7.71 14.66
N ALA A 83 -17.53 -8.41 14.51
CA ALA A 83 -18.72 -8.25 15.30
C ALA A 83 -18.25 -8.57 16.72
N ASP A 84 -17.98 -7.49 17.45
CA ASP A 84 -17.91 -7.50 18.90
C ASP A 84 -19.21 -8.16 19.38
N SER A 85 -19.07 -9.32 20.01
CA SER A 85 -20.12 -10.06 20.71
C SER A 85 -19.54 -10.58 22.01
#